data_AF-A0A3A2J1D3-F1
#
_entry.id   AF-A0A3A2J1D3-F1
#
_cell.length_a   1.000
_cell.length_b   1.000
_cell.length_c   1.000
_cell.angle_alpha   90.00
_cell.angle_beta   90.00
_cell.angle_gamma   90.00
#
_symmetry.space_group_name_H-M   'P 1'
#
loop_
_entity.id
_entity.type
_entity.pdbx_description
1 polymer ?
#
loop_
_entity_poly.entity_id
_entity_poly.type
_entity_poly.pdbx_seq_one_letter_code
_entity_poly.pdbx_strand_id
1 'polypeptide(L)'
;MSHTVSSSKFYAYLSRLRWIKRWGLMRNSEPENVMEHSWEVAVIAHALALIRNEFFMGQVDANAIATAALFHDASEVLTGDLPTPIKYFSSSLTTAYRQIEAIACDELISLLPDPLKTAYKALLSDDQQPESHHQIIKAADTLSAYLKCLSELRAGNLEFSITARELEQKLNDSTLPEVGYFMQTFVPACALPLDGILKGLAT
;
A
#
# COMPACT_ATOMS: atom_id res chain seq x y z
N MET A 1 11.65 -32.48 17.99
CA MET A 1 12.83 -31.63 17.71
C MET A 1 12.78 -30.46 18.67
N SER A 2 13.83 -30.25 19.45
CA SER A 2 13.91 -29.12 20.39
C SER A 2 14.19 -27.85 19.57
N HIS A 3 13.17 -27.05 19.29
CA HIS A 3 13.37 -25.69 18.78
C HIS A 3 13.92 -24.83 19.92
N THR A 4 15.23 -24.70 20.03
CA THR A 4 15.84 -23.64 20.83
C THR A 4 15.46 -22.31 20.18
N VAL A 5 14.46 -21.64 20.75
CA VAL A 5 13.98 -20.35 20.25
C VAL A 5 15.03 -19.29 20.60
N SER A 6 15.82 -18.89 19.60
CA SER A 6 16.58 -17.64 19.66
C SER A 6 15.60 -16.46 19.56
N SER A 7 15.84 -15.39 20.31
CA SER A 7 14.98 -14.20 20.26
C SER A 7 15.11 -13.51 18.89
N SER A 8 13.98 -13.22 18.26
CA SER A 8 13.92 -12.48 16.99
C SER A 8 13.54 -11.02 17.22
N LYS A 9 14.20 -10.11 16.50
CA LYS A 9 13.87 -8.67 16.50
C LYS A 9 12.87 -8.27 15.41
N PHE A 10 12.39 -9.22 14.60
CA PHE A 10 11.55 -8.94 13.44
C PHE A 10 10.31 -8.10 13.78
N TYR A 11 9.49 -8.55 14.73
CA TYR A 11 8.32 -7.79 15.18
C TYR A 11 8.67 -6.51 15.93
N ALA A 12 9.85 -6.45 16.57
CA ALA A 12 10.32 -5.21 17.18
C ALA A 12 10.57 -4.14 16.12
N TYR A 13 11.13 -4.50 14.96
CA TYR A 13 11.20 -3.61 13.80
C TYR A 13 9.79 -3.28 13.28
N LEU A 14 8.97 -4.25 12.90
CA LEU A 14 7.64 -3.98 12.33
C LEU A 14 6.78 -3.06 13.19
N SER A 15 6.85 -3.19 14.52
CA SER A 15 6.11 -2.31 15.44
C SER A 15 6.44 -0.82 15.28
N ARG A 16 7.62 -0.49 14.75
CA ARG A 16 8.10 0.88 14.53
C ARG A 16 7.58 1.51 13.24
N LEU A 17 6.92 0.75 12.35
CA LEU A 17 6.27 1.31 11.15
C LEU A 17 5.27 2.43 11.51
N ARG A 18 4.64 2.35 12.69
CA ARG A 18 3.77 3.41 13.24
C ARG A 18 4.45 4.79 13.38
N TRP A 19 5.79 4.82 13.40
CA TRP A 19 6.57 6.05 13.53
C TRP A 19 7.10 6.58 12.21
N ILE A 20 6.99 5.79 11.14
CA ILE A 20 7.40 6.19 9.79
C ILE A 20 6.22 6.94 9.17
N LYS A 21 6.35 8.26 9.11
CA LYS A 21 5.32 9.13 8.54
C LYS A 21 5.46 9.21 7.04
N ARG A 22 4.33 9.17 6.34
CA ARG A 22 4.25 9.41 4.90
C ARG A 22 4.02 10.89 4.61
N TRP A 23 4.19 11.28 3.35
CA TRP A 23 3.96 12.66 2.89
C TRP A 23 4.81 13.70 3.62
N GLY A 24 6.04 13.32 4.02
CA GLY A 24 6.90 14.13 4.89
C GLY A 24 7.35 15.49 4.33
N LEU A 25 7.14 15.73 3.02
CA LEU A 25 7.45 17.00 2.36
C LEU A 25 6.22 17.90 2.17
N MET A 26 5.03 17.49 2.63
CA MET A 26 3.79 18.24 2.51
C MET A 26 3.22 18.54 3.90
N ARG A 27 2.53 19.67 4.05
CA ARG A 27 1.74 19.93 5.26
C ARG A 27 0.50 19.05 5.21
N ASN A 28 0.34 18.18 6.19
CA ASN A 28 -0.81 17.28 6.27
C ASN A 28 -1.85 17.83 7.26
N SER A 29 -3.13 17.79 6.90
CA SER A 29 -4.24 18.08 7.81
C SER A 29 -4.39 16.98 8.84
N GLU A 30 -4.20 15.73 8.40
CA GLU A 30 -4.16 14.54 9.24
C GLU A 30 -2.89 13.73 8.91
N PRO A 31 -1.96 13.51 9.86
CA PRO A 31 -0.78 12.70 9.57
C PRO A 31 -1.14 11.26 9.22
N GLU A 32 -0.44 10.68 8.25
CA GLU A 32 -0.52 9.26 7.87
C GLU A 32 0.82 8.58 8.17
N ASN A 33 0.78 7.37 8.74
CA ASN A 33 1.96 6.52 8.90
C ASN A 33 1.88 5.24 8.07
N VAL A 34 3.02 4.57 7.88
CA VAL A 34 3.11 3.35 7.04
C VAL A 34 2.20 2.22 7.54
N MET A 35 1.91 2.13 8.85
CA MET A 35 1.00 1.08 9.36
C MET A 35 -0.46 1.34 8.97
N GLU A 36 -0.91 2.59 9.02
CA GLU A 36 -2.26 2.98 8.58
C GLU A 36 -2.41 2.77 7.08
N HIS A 37 -1.43 3.26 6.30
CA HIS A 37 -1.39 3.09 4.86
C HIS A 37 -1.40 1.61 4.45
N SER A 38 -0.52 0.78 5.01
CA SER A 38 -0.48 -0.66 4.67
C SER A 38 -1.77 -1.40 5.01
N TRP A 39 -2.50 -0.98 6.05
CA TRP A 39 -3.83 -1.51 6.32
C TRP A 39 -4.84 -1.10 5.23
N GLU A 40 -4.87 0.18 4.85
CA GLU A 40 -5.76 0.66 3.77
C GLU A 40 -5.46 -0.04 2.44
N VAL A 41 -4.18 -0.16 2.07
CA VAL A 41 -3.76 -0.85 0.85
C VAL A 41 -4.19 -2.30 0.87
N ALA A 42 -4.06 -3.01 2.00
CA ALA A 42 -4.51 -4.39 2.11
C ALA A 42 -6.03 -4.54 1.94
N VAL A 43 -6.82 -3.63 2.53
CA VAL A 43 -8.29 -3.63 2.39
C VAL A 43 -8.70 -3.35 0.94
N ILE A 44 -8.08 -2.35 0.29
CA ILE A 44 -8.36 -2.02 -1.10
C ILE A 44 -7.90 -3.15 -2.04
N ALA A 45 -6.72 -3.72 -1.84
CA ALA A 45 -6.19 -4.82 -2.65
C ALA A 45 -7.08 -6.06 -2.57
N HIS A 46 -7.58 -6.38 -1.37
CA HIS A 46 -8.59 -7.43 -1.19
C HIS A 46 -9.86 -7.14 -2.02
N ALA A 47 -10.39 -5.92 -1.94
CA ALA A 47 -11.57 -5.52 -2.70
C ALA A 47 -11.34 -5.61 -4.22
N LEU A 48 -10.21 -5.11 -4.72
CA LEU A 48 -9.84 -5.22 -6.14
C LEU A 48 -9.74 -6.67 -6.60
N ALA A 49 -9.15 -7.55 -5.80
CA ALA A 49 -9.05 -8.97 -6.10
C ALA A 49 -10.45 -9.63 -6.18
N LEU A 50 -11.35 -9.32 -5.24
CA LEU A 50 -12.73 -9.80 -5.29
C LEU A 50 -13.47 -9.25 -6.52
N ILE A 51 -13.37 -7.95 -6.80
CA ILE A 51 -13.99 -7.33 -7.98
C ILE A 51 -13.51 -8.01 -9.26
N ARG A 52 -12.19 -8.26 -9.37
CA ARG A 52 -11.59 -8.96 -10.52
C ARG A 52 -12.20 -10.35 -10.69
N ASN A 53 -12.34 -11.11 -9.59
CA ASN A 53 -12.91 -12.45 -9.63
C ASN A 53 -14.40 -12.44 -9.99
N GLU A 54 -15.20 -11.58 -9.34
CA GLU A 54 -16.66 -11.55 -9.46
C GLU A 54 -17.14 -10.93 -10.79
N PHE A 55 -16.51 -9.86 -11.25
CA PHE A 55 -17.00 -9.07 -12.39
C PHE A 55 -16.18 -9.25 -13.67
N PHE A 56 -14.94 -9.73 -13.57
CA PHE A 56 -13.99 -9.77 -14.69
C PHE A 56 -13.36 -11.15 -14.93
N MET A 57 -13.98 -12.22 -14.42
CA MET A 57 -13.57 -13.62 -14.61
C MET A 57 -12.12 -13.90 -14.16
N GLY A 58 -11.61 -13.11 -13.22
CA GLY A 58 -10.31 -13.35 -12.59
C GLY A 58 -10.28 -14.61 -11.74
N GLN A 59 -9.08 -15.12 -11.51
CA GLN A 59 -8.83 -16.23 -10.58
C GLN A 59 -7.58 -15.93 -9.75
N VAL A 60 -7.72 -14.96 -8.83
CA VAL A 60 -6.66 -14.60 -7.88
C VAL A 60 -7.09 -14.88 -6.44
N ASP A 61 -6.13 -15.16 -5.57
CA ASP A 61 -6.39 -15.34 -4.14
C ASP A 61 -6.38 -13.97 -3.43
N ALA A 62 -7.58 -13.45 -3.13
CA ALA A 62 -7.75 -12.17 -2.46
C ALA A 62 -7.10 -12.13 -1.07
N ASN A 63 -7.06 -13.24 -0.33
CA ASN A 63 -6.46 -13.30 0.99
C ASN A 63 -4.95 -13.28 0.92
N ALA A 64 -4.37 -14.00 -0.05
CA ALA A 64 -2.93 -13.97 -0.28
C ALA A 64 -2.47 -12.56 -0.70
N ILE A 65 -3.23 -11.90 -1.58
CA ILE A 65 -2.96 -10.51 -2.01
C ILE A 65 -3.06 -9.55 -0.82
N ALA A 66 -4.13 -9.62 -0.03
CA ALA A 66 -4.29 -8.76 1.15
C ALA A 66 -3.15 -8.96 2.16
N THR A 67 -2.73 -10.21 2.36
CA THR A 67 -1.62 -10.54 3.25
C THR A 67 -0.31 -9.95 2.73
N ALA A 68 -0.01 -10.10 1.43
CA ALA A 68 1.18 -9.50 0.83
C ALA A 68 1.15 -7.96 0.92
N ALA A 69 0.00 -7.34 0.68
CA ALA A 69 -0.20 -5.90 0.80
C ALA A 69 0.10 -5.35 2.20
N LEU A 70 -0.16 -6.10 3.28
CA LEU A 70 0.20 -5.67 4.64
C LEU A 70 1.70 -5.46 4.84
N PHE A 71 2.54 -6.11 4.02
CA PHE A 71 4.00 -6.08 4.14
C PHE A 71 4.70 -5.30 3.02
N HIS A 72 3.96 -4.72 2.07
CA HIS A 72 4.56 -4.12 0.86
C HIS A 72 5.57 -3.00 1.18
N ASP A 73 5.28 -2.15 2.17
CA ASP A 73 6.17 -1.09 2.66
C ASP A 73 6.91 -1.47 3.96
N ALA A 74 6.99 -2.76 4.32
CA ALA A 74 7.60 -3.17 5.60
C ALA A 74 9.10 -2.82 5.69
N SER A 75 9.81 -2.80 4.56
CA SER A 75 11.23 -2.41 4.46
C SER A 75 11.47 -0.95 4.85
N GLU A 76 10.44 -0.10 4.79
CA GLU A 76 10.52 1.31 5.17
C GLU A 76 10.83 1.53 6.66
N VAL A 77 10.70 0.50 7.49
CA VAL A 77 11.21 0.55 8.87
C VAL A 77 12.73 0.75 8.93
N LEU A 78 13.47 0.31 7.91
CA LEU A 78 14.92 0.44 7.81
C LEU A 78 15.32 1.63 6.92
N THR A 79 14.58 1.87 5.84
CA THR A 79 14.93 2.92 4.87
C THR A 79 14.31 4.28 5.19
N GLY A 80 13.23 4.30 5.98
CA GLY A 80 12.27 5.40 6.03
C GLY A 80 11.38 5.44 4.80
N ASP A 81 10.25 6.15 4.93
CA ASP A 81 9.42 6.54 3.78
C ASP A 81 10.18 7.57 2.95
N LEU A 82 10.25 7.33 1.64
CA LEU A 82 10.87 8.25 0.71
C LEU A 82 9.82 8.72 -0.30
N PRO A 83 9.60 10.04 -0.48
CA PRO A 83 8.60 10.54 -1.41
C PRO A 83 8.83 10.04 -2.84
N THR A 84 7.73 9.67 -3.52
CA THR A 84 7.73 9.16 -4.90
C THR A 84 8.55 10.01 -5.88
N PRO A 85 8.48 11.37 -5.89
CA PRO A 85 9.27 12.17 -6.81
C PRO A 85 10.78 11.99 -6.64
N ILE A 86 11.25 11.67 -5.43
CA ILE A 86 12.65 11.40 -5.15
C ILE A 86 13.04 9.99 -5.58
N LYS A 87 12.17 8.98 -5.32
CA LYS A 87 12.39 7.58 -5.75
C LYS A 87 12.64 7.48 -7.27
N TYR A 88 12.00 8.34 -8.08
CA TYR A 88 12.04 8.31 -9.55
C TYR A 88 12.77 9.49 -10.21
N PHE A 89 13.55 10.28 -9.47
CA PHE A 89 14.22 11.48 -10.00
C PHE A 89 15.21 11.18 -11.14
N SER A 90 15.91 10.05 -11.07
CA SER A 90 16.77 9.55 -12.14
C SER A 90 16.79 8.03 -12.17
N SER A 91 17.13 7.45 -13.32
CA SER A 91 17.27 5.99 -13.47
C SER A 91 18.35 5.41 -12.55
N SER A 92 19.45 6.15 -12.34
CA SER A 92 20.51 5.76 -11.41
C SER A 92 20.04 5.74 -9.96
N LEU A 93 19.30 6.75 -9.53
CA LEU A 93 18.71 6.80 -8.18
C LEU A 93 17.64 5.74 -7.99
N THR A 94 16.79 5.51 -8.99
CA THR A 94 15.76 4.45 -8.95
C THR A 94 16.42 3.08 -8.76
N THR A 95 17.51 2.81 -9.49
CA THR A 95 18.25 1.54 -9.38
C THR A 95 18.90 1.39 -8.01
N ALA A 96 19.57 2.44 -7.53
CA ALA A 96 20.18 2.44 -6.20
C ALA A 96 19.14 2.24 -5.09
N TYR A 97 17.98 2.88 -5.21
CA TYR A 97 16.91 2.77 -4.22
C TYR A 97 16.32 1.36 -4.19
N ARG A 98 16.04 0.75 -5.34
CA ARG A 98 15.60 -0.66 -5.42
C ARG A 98 16.61 -1.62 -4.79
N GLN A 99 17.91 -1.34 -4.92
CA GLN A 99 18.95 -2.15 -4.25
C GLN A 99 18.88 -1.97 -2.72
N ILE A 100 18.66 -0.75 -2.24
CA ILE A 100 18.50 -0.48 -0.80
C ILE A 100 17.25 -1.18 -0.25
N GLU A 101 16.11 -1.11 -0.94
CA GLU A 101 14.88 -1.83 -0.55
C GLU A 101 15.10 -3.34 -0.52
N ALA A 102 15.75 -3.92 -1.53
CA ALA A 102 16.04 -5.35 -1.57
C ALA A 102 16.92 -5.79 -0.38
N ILE A 103 17.98 -5.01 -0.06
CA ILE A 103 18.82 -5.26 1.11
C ILE A 103 18.01 -5.15 2.41
N ALA A 104 17.16 -4.13 2.54
CA ALA A 104 16.30 -3.96 3.71
C ALA A 104 15.32 -5.12 3.89
N CYS A 105 14.72 -5.62 2.81
CA CYS A 105 13.88 -6.82 2.85
C CYS A 105 14.66 -8.06 3.30
N ASP A 106 15.83 -8.30 2.73
CA ASP A 106 16.69 -9.43 3.10
C ASP A 106 17.13 -9.36 4.56
N GLU A 107 17.47 -8.17 5.06
CA GLU A 107 17.79 -7.93 6.47
C GLU A 107 16.60 -8.26 7.37
N LEU A 108 15.38 -7.82 7.03
CA LEU A 108 14.18 -8.18 7.79
C LEU A 108 13.92 -9.68 7.79
N ILE A 109 14.03 -10.35 6.64
CA ILE A 109 13.83 -11.81 6.53
C ILE A 109 14.90 -12.55 7.36
N SER A 110 16.13 -12.05 7.41
CA SER A 110 17.23 -12.68 8.15
C SER A 110 16.96 -12.75 9.66
N LEU A 111 16.15 -11.83 10.20
CA LEU A 111 15.77 -11.77 11.61
C LEU A 111 14.79 -12.87 12.02
N LEU A 112 14.11 -13.52 11.07
CA LEU A 112 13.15 -14.58 11.35
C LEU A 112 13.86 -15.91 11.66
N PRO A 113 13.25 -16.78 12.49
CA PRO A 113 13.65 -18.19 12.57
C PRO A 113 13.61 -18.86 11.19
N ASP A 114 14.58 -19.74 10.90
CA ASP A 114 14.71 -20.39 9.58
C ASP A 114 13.41 -21.00 9.02
N PRO A 115 12.55 -21.70 9.81
CA PRO A 115 11.31 -22.26 9.30
C PRO A 115 10.30 -21.22 8.78
N LEU A 116 10.40 -19.95 9.21
CA LEU A 116 9.48 -18.87 8.82
C LEU A 116 10.00 -18.06 7.63
N LYS A 117 11.30 -18.10 7.35
CA LYS A 117 11.93 -17.25 6.32
C LYS A 117 11.29 -17.43 4.95
N THR A 118 11.02 -18.66 4.53
CA THR A 118 10.41 -18.94 3.21
C THR A 118 9.01 -18.33 3.09
N ALA A 119 8.18 -18.44 4.13
CA ALA A 119 6.83 -17.90 4.11
C ALA A 119 6.83 -16.36 4.03
N TYR A 120 7.69 -15.70 4.80
CA TYR A 120 7.79 -14.24 4.78
C TYR A 120 8.51 -13.70 3.55
N LYS A 121 9.44 -14.45 2.97
CA LYS A 121 10.07 -14.07 1.69
C LYS A 121 9.04 -13.95 0.57
N ALA A 122 8.05 -14.84 0.53
CA ALA A 122 6.94 -14.75 -0.41
C ALA A 122 6.02 -13.53 -0.19
N LEU A 123 6.12 -12.86 0.96
CA LEU A 123 5.34 -11.64 1.28
C LEU A 123 6.17 -10.36 1.10
N LEU A 124 7.45 -10.38 1.44
CA LEU A 124 8.33 -9.21 1.48
C LEU A 124 9.15 -8.98 0.20
N SER A 125 9.28 -9.99 -0.64
CA SER A 125 10.13 -9.92 -1.84
C SER A 125 9.29 -9.90 -3.11
N ASP A 126 9.41 -8.79 -3.86
CA ASP A 126 8.64 -8.58 -5.09
C ASP A 126 8.94 -9.59 -6.20
N ASP A 127 10.09 -10.24 -6.18
CA ASP A 127 10.44 -11.26 -7.16
C ASP A 127 9.73 -12.61 -6.91
N GLN A 128 9.13 -12.79 -5.72
CA GLN A 128 8.52 -14.04 -5.31
C GLN A 128 6.99 -14.04 -5.37
N GLN A 129 6.35 -12.88 -5.58
CA GLN A 129 4.90 -12.82 -5.70
C GLN A 129 4.47 -12.96 -7.17
N PRO A 130 3.29 -13.55 -7.44
CA PRO A 130 2.72 -13.55 -8.78
C PRO A 130 2.57 -12.12 -9.34
N GLU A 131 2.85 -11.92 -10.62
CA GLU A 131 2.68 -10.63 -11.30
C GLU A 131 1.28 -10.03 -11.09
N SER A 132 0.25 -10.87 -11.04
CA SER A 132 -1.13 -10.45 -10.77
C SER A 132 -1.32 -9.85 -9.38
N HIS A 133 -0.58 -10.31 -8.37
CA HIS A 133 -0.58 -9.75 -7.02
C HIS A 133 0.08 -8.37 -7.04
N HIS A 134 1.26 -8.25 -7.65
CA HIS A 134 1.96 -6.97 -7.80
C HIS A 134 1.10 -5.90 -8.48
N GLN A 135 0.42 -6.26 -9.56
CA GLN A 135 -0.46 -5.34 -10.27
C GLN A 135 -1.61 -4.83 -9.39
N ILE A 136 -2.25 -5.73 -8.63
CA ILE A 136 -3.35 -5.36 -7.74
C ILE A 136 -2.85 -4.52 -6.56
N ILE A 137 -1.74 -4.91 -5.91
CA ILE A 137 -1.18 -4.19 -4.77
C ILE A 137 -0.75 -2.77 -5.20
N LYS A 138 -0.11 -2.63 -6.35
CA LYS A 138 0.29 -1.32 -6.88
C LYS A 138 -0.89 -0.42 -7.24
N ALA A 139 -1.98 -1.01 -7.74
CA ALA A 139 -3.22 -0.29 -7.98
C ALA A 139 -3.87 0.15 -6.67
N ALA A 140 -3.87 -0.71 -5.65
CA ALA A 140 -4.38 -0.42 -4.32
C ALA A 140 -3.58 0.68 -3.60
N ASP A 141 -2.25 0.65 -3.68
CA ASP A 141 -1.36 1.72 -3.17
C ASP A 141 -1.69 3.07 -3.85
N THR A 142 -1.82 3.08 -5.18
CA THR A 142 -2.22 4.28 -5.92
C THR A 142 -3.60 4.80 -5.51
N LEU A 143 -4.57 3.90 -5.28
CA LEU A 143 -5.91 4.26 -4.80
C LEU A 143 -5.88 4.83 -3.37
N SER A 144 -5.16 4.21 -2.43
CA SER A 144 -5.01 4.72 -1.06
C SER A 144 -4.40 6.13 -1.09
N ALA A 145 -3.32 6.34 -1.85
CA ALA A 145 -2.71 7.66 -2.01
C ALA A 145 -3.69 8.69 -2.60
N TYR A 146 -4.54 8.30 -3.54
CA TYR A 146 -5.56 9.18 -4.11
C TYR A 146 -6.65 9.52 -3.08
N LEU A 147 -7.16 8.54 -2.33
CA LEU A 147 -8.14 8.76 -1.27
C LEU A 147 -7.60 9.68 -0.16
N LYS A 148 -6.32 9.53 0.19
CA LYS A 148 -5.60 10.46 1.07
C LYS A 148 -5.62 11.89 0.52
N CYS A 149 -5.29 12.07 -0.76
CA CYS A 149 -5.35 13.38 -1.41
C CYS A 149 -6.77 13.98 -1.37
N LEU A 150 -7.81 13.18 -1.62
CA LEU A 150 -9.20 13.64 -1.52
C LEU A 150 -9.56 14.08 -0.09
N SER A 151 -9.08 13.37 0.93
CA SER A 151 -9.28 13.75 2.33
C SER A 151 -8.64 15.12 2.65
N GLU A 152 -7.40 15.32 2.21
CA GLU A 152 -6.69 16.60 2.38
C GLU A 152 -7.40 17.75 1.64
N LEU A 153 -7.87 17.52 0.41
CA LEU A 153 -8.63 18.53 -0.34
C LEU A 153 -9.94 18.91 0.36
N ARG A 154 -10.65 17.94 0.96
CA ARG A 154 -11.85 18.21 1.77
C ARG A 154 -11.54 19.03 3.02
N ALA A 155 -10.37 18.83 3.62
CA ALA A 155 -9.88 19.65 4.73
C ALA A 155 -9.45 21.07 4.28
N GLY A 156 -9.55 21.39 2.99
CA GLY A 156 -9.15 22.68 2.41
C GLY A 156 -7.66 22.77 2.09
N ASN A 157 -6.93 21.66 2.15
CA ASN A 157 -5.50 21.62 1.90
C ASN A 157 -5.19 21.46 0.40
N LEU A 158 -4.98 22.59 -0.27
CA LEU A 158 -4.72 22.62 -1.72
C LEU A 158 -3.32 22.16 -2.11
N GLU A 159 -2.42 21.88 -1.17
CA GLU A 159 -1.08 21.35 -1.45
C GLU A 159 -1.16 20.00 -2.20
N PHE A 160 -2.22 19.23 -1.95
CA PHE A 160 -2.49 17.93 -2.58
C PHE A 160 -3.19 18.02 -3.95
N SER A 161 -3.55 19.22 -4.43
CA SER A 161 -4.39 19.38 -5.63
C SER A 161 -3.73 18.87 -6.93
N ILE A 162 -2.43 19.06 -7.10
CA ILE A 162 -1.70 18.57 -8.27
C ILE A 162 -1.58 17.05 -8.21
N THR A 163 -1.11 16.51 -7.09
CA THR A 163 -0.96 15.07 -6.89
C THR A 163 -2.30 14.34 -7.01
N ALA A 164 -3.39 14.90 -6.49
CA ALA A 164 -4.73 14.33 -6.65
C ALA A 164 -5.10 14.15 -8.13
N ARG A 165 -4.86 15.18 -8.95
CA ARG A 165 -5.17 15.14 -10.39
C ARG A 165 -4.28 14.16 -11.14
N GLU A 166 -3.00 14.09 -10.79
CA GLU A 166 -2.06 13.14 -11.41
C GLU A 166 -2.41 11.68 -11.06
N LEU A 167 -2.77 11.41 -9.81
CA LEU A 167 -3.21 10.09 -9.36
C LEU A 167 -4.56 9.71 -9.98
N GLU A 168 -5.52 10.63 -10.04
CA GLU A 168 -6.80 10.43 -10.71
C GLU A 168 -6.61 10.07 -12.18
N GLN A 169 -5.77 10.82 -12.90
CA GLN A 169 -5.45 10.53 -14.30
C GLN A 169 -4.81 9.14 -14.45
N LYS A 170 -3.83 8.82 -13.60
CA LYS A 170 -3.17 7.50 -13.59
C LYS A 170 -4.17 6.35 -13.33
N LEU A 171 -5.15 6.56 -12.47
CA LEU A 171 -6.20 5.58 -12.17
C LEU A 171 -7.20 5.44 -13.31
N ASN A 172 -7.56 6.53 -13.97
CA ASN A 172 -8.42 6.53 -15.15
C ASN A 172 -7.75 5.88 -16.37
N ASP A 173 -6.43 6.02 -16.50
CA ASP A 173 -5.62 5.40 -17.55
C ASP A 173 -5.24 3.93 -17.24
N SER A 174 -5.62 3.43 -16.07
CA SER A 174 -5.34 2.04 -15.67
C SER A 174 -6.04 1.06 -16.62
N THR A 175 -5.31 0.05 -17.07
CA THR A 175 -5.87 -1.04 -17.89
C THR A 175 -6.60 -2.10 -17.06
N LEU A 176 -6.57 -1.98 -15.73
CA LEU A 176 -7.22 -2.92 -14.81
C LEU A 176 -8.71 -2.58 -14.65
N PRO A 177 -9.64 -3.44 -15.11
CA PRO A 177 -11.06 -3.12 -15.07
C PRO A 177 -11.61 -3.02 -13.64
N GLU A 178 -11.05 -3.74 -12.68
CA GLU A 178 -11.41 -3.63 -11.27
C GLU A 178 -11.08 -2.25 -10.66
N VAL A 179 -10.08 -1.55 -11.19
CA VAL A 179 -9.76 -0.17 -10.76
C VAL A 179 -10.86 0.77 -11.25
N GLY A 180 -11.26 0.66 -12.51
CA GLY A 180 -12.37 1.45 -13.06
C GLY A 180 -13.68 1.21 -12.30
N TYR A 181 -13.98 -0.06 -11.97
CA TYR A 181 -15.14 -0.40 -11.14
C TYR A 181 -15.05 0.24 -9.75
N PHE A 182 -13.89 0.15 -9.08
CA PHE A 182 -13.69 0.73 -7.75
C PHE A 182 -13.85 2.26 -7.77
N MET A 183 -13.23 2.93 -8.76
CA MET A 183 -13.34 4.37 -8.97
C MET A 183 -14.78 4.81 -9.19
N GLN A 184 -15.57 4.06 -9.96
CA GLN A 184 -16.97 4.41 -10.21
C GLN A 184 -17.88 4.13 -9.01
N THR A 185 -17.59 3.07 -8.25
CA THR A 185 -18.51 2.54 -7.24
C THR A 185 -18.27 3.13 -5.85
N PHE A 186 -17.01 3.27 -5.42
CA PHE A 186 -16.67 3.57 -4.02
C PHE A 186 -16.14 4.98 -3.82
N VAL A 187 -15.31 5.49 -4.74
CA VAL A 187 -14.65 6.80 -4.59
C VAL A 187 -15.62 7.97 -4.43
N PRO A 188 -16.77 8.07 -5.15
CA PRO A 188 -17.69 9.20 -4.98
C PRO A 188 -18.22 9.32 -3.54
N ALA A 189 -18.44 8.20 -2.86
CA ALA A 189 -18.89 8.19 -1.46
C ALA A 189 -17.76 8.56 -0.49
N CYS A 190 -16.52 8.17 -0.78
CA CYS A 190 -15.35 8.58 0.00
C CYS A 190 -15.11 10.10 -0.03
N ALA A 191 -15.68 10.82 -0.99
CA ALA A 191 -15.62 12.28 -1.09
C ALA A 191 -16.70 13.01 -0.27
N LEU A 192 -17.65 12.29 0.34
CA LEU A 192 -18.74 12.89 1.09
C LEU A 192 -18.32 13.24 2.54
N PRO A 193 -18.87 14.33 3.12
CA PRO A 193 -18.82 14.52 4.57
C PRO A 193 -19.72 13.50 5.28
N LEU A 194 -19.60 13.39 6.61
CA LEU A 194 -20.38 12.44 7.42
C LEU A 194 -21.89 12.51 7.15
N ASP A 195 -22.46 13.73 7.08
CA ASP A 195 -23.89 13.91 6.75
C ASP A 195 -24.27 13.36 5.37
N GLY A 196 -23.34 13.41 4.41
CA GLY A 196 -23.52 12.83 3.09
C GLY A 196 -23.49 11.30 3.11
N ILE A 197 -22.62 10.71 3.95
CA ILE A 197 -22.53 9.25 4.16
C ILE A 197 -23.80 8.72 4.85
N LEU A 198 -24.33 9.45 5.84
CA LEU A 198 -25.49 9.03 6.62
C LEU A 198 -26.82 9.19 5.86
N LYS A 199 -26.88 10.02 4.81
CA LYS A 199 -28.05 10.15 3.95
C LYS A 199 -28.32 8.83 3.22
N GLY A 200 -29.45 8.20 3.54
CA GLY A 200 -29.88 6.93 2.93
C GLY A 200 -29.75 5.70 3.84
N LEU A 201 -29.15 5.82 5.04
CA LEU A 201 -29.16 4.77 6.07
C LEU A 201 -30.42 4.80 6.95
N ALA A 202 -31.19 5.89 6.89
CA ALA A 202 -32.48 6.02 7.55
C ALA A 202 -33.61 5.49 6.64
N THR A 203 -33.65 4.17 6.44
CA THR A 203 -34.81 3.45 5.90
C THR A 203 -34.97 2.13 6.62
#